data_AF-A0AAX4KHX8-F1
#
_entry.id   AF-A0AAX4KHX8-F1
#
_cell.length_a   1.000
_cell.length_b   1.000
_cell.length_c   1.000
_cell.angle_alpha   90.00
_cell.angle_beta   90.00
_cell.angle_gamma   90.00
#
_symmetry.space_group_name_H-M   'P 1'
#
loop_
_entity.id
_entity.type
_entity.pdbx_description
1 polymer ?
#
loop_
_entity_poly.entity_id
_entity_poly.type
_entity_poly.pdbx_seq_one_letter_code
_entity_poly.pdbx_strand_id
1 'polypeptide(L)'
;MAQGQGMTRRFDHSAIIRASYFQLFIVISIVLGCAFFPLYLYEVQHGELWSTEIGYLFPSKGNGNNNSSPTIDHEYDHVETISKVTIHQETITVTATATATATATSTVNNFVSITRTRTQTQTMTTLPTPTRHPIIILQHIMDNSKSPVAKYDLRLLLDRSPGDHERYAEVHGYRYIQDRTSYVEEGFHSRRKSNNKIHCLIRTMLNELVKPVDERAEWIFMTDADTVMYNPSIPLHHLIPSSVHQLNPEPLFLGIKDFNGFNNGNMIFKVNRRIISFLSNALSIEESRAQKIMSGNRDVDPKGRIRDNFASDQESLSIALLSPQNQDVQRGFYEMPCDWFNFYPEQFKDNYTQPPMEEQEERMILQAHYPNFRKWTYPLQPIVSHAENIYNTAIGNALDAGLVNSHSEGLELMDWYKKSKMVADDWWRMAKSGIDGIEFTTI
;
A
#
# COMPACT_ATOMS: atom_id res chain seq x y z
N MET A 1 0.12 -32.55 42.59
CA MET A 1 0.15 -31.18 43.15
C MET A 1 0.96 -30.29 42.22
N ALA A 2 0.28 -29.49 41.40
CA ALA A 2 0.79 -28.28 40.75
C ALA A 2 -0.42 -27.59 40.12
N GLN A 3 -0.91 -26.53 40.76
CA GLN A 3 -1.99 -25.68 40.24
C GLN A 3 -1.38 -24.64 39.31
N GLY A 4 -1.79 -24.65 38.03
CA GLY A 4 -1.47 -23.58 37.08
C GLY A 4 -2.44 -22.42 37.27
N GLN A 5 -1.91 -21.26 37.66
CA GLN A 5 -2.66 -20.00 37.75
C GLN A 5 -2.98 -19.46 36.34
N GLY A 6 -4.26 -19.21 36.08
CA GLY A 6 -4.73 -18.49 34.90
C GLY A 6 -4.41 -17.00 35.00
N MET A 7 -3.64 -16.49 34.03
CA MET A 7 -3.31 -15.08 33.90
C MET A 7 -4.29 -14.45 32.90
N THR A 8 -5.37 -13.84 33.39
CA THR A 8 -6.24 -12.98 32.56
C THR A 8 -5.52 -11.66 32.30
N ARG A 9 -5.09 -11.42 31.06
CA ARG A 9 -4.62 -10.10 30.62
C ARG A 9 -5.79 -9.11 30.67
N ARG A 10 -5.73 -8.14 31.57
CA ARG A 10 -6.55 -6.93 31.48
C ARG A 10 -6.04 -6.12 30.30
N PHE A 11 -6.93 -5.77 29.38
CA PHE A 11 -6.66 -4.81 28.32
C PHE A 11 -6.38 -3.44 28.96
N ASP A 12 -5.25 -2.85 28.59
CA ASP A 12 -4.86 -1.52 29.04
C ASP A 12 -5.62 -0.47 28.21
N HIS A 13 -6.79 -0.08 28.72
CA HIS A 13 -7.63 0.98 28.13
C HIS A 13 -6.90 2.33 28.02
N SER A 14 -5.80 2.55 28.75
CA SER A 14 -5.08 3.83 28.74
C SER A 14 -4.31 4.07 27.44
N ALA A 15 -3.88 3.02 26.74
CA ALA A 15 -3.16 3.14 25.47
C ALA A 15 -4.07 3.59 24.32
N ILE A 16 -5.30 3.07 24.28
CA ILE A 16 -6.32 3.44 23.28
C ILE A 16 -6.73 4.90 23.48
N ILE A 17 -6.97 5.29 24.74
CA ILE A 17 -7.33 6.66 25.11
C ILE A 17 -6.22 7.64 24.71
N ARG A 18 -4.94 7.32 24.99
CA ARG A 18 -3.80 8.17 24.60
C ARG A 18 -3.62 8.29 23.09
N ALA A 19 -3.87 7.22 22.32
CA ALA A 19 -3.83 7.26 20.86
C ALA A 19 -4.93 8.16 20.27
N SER A 20 -6.14 8.09 20.82
CA SER A 20 -7.26 8.96 20.42
C SER A 20 -6.99 10.45 20.72
N TYR A 21 -6.34 10.76 21.85
CA TYR A 21 -5.94 12.15 22.18
C TYR A 21 -4.84 12.69 21.27
N PHE A 22 -3.88 11.85 20.87
CA PHE A 22 -2.83 12.25 19.94
C PHE A 22 -3.37 12.52 18.53
N GLN A 23 -4.38 11.75 18.09
CA GLN A 23 -5.07 11.98 16.82
C GLN A 23 -5.90 13.28 16.83
N LEU A 24 -6.59 13.59 17.94
CA LEU A 24 -7.32 14.84 18.11
C LEU A 24 -6.39 16.08 18.01
N PHE A 25 -5.18 15.97 18.55
CA PHE A 25 -4.15 17.03 18.51
C PHE A 25 -3.66 17.36 17.09
N ILE A 26 -3.53 16.35 16.21
CA ILE A 26 -3.13 16.55 14.82
C ILE A 26 -4.20 17.33 14.05
N VAL A 27 -5.48 17.00 14.28
CA VAL A 27 -6.62 17.64 13.62
C VAL A 27 -6.75 19.12 14.02
N ILE A 28 -6.60 19.44 15.31
CA ILE A 28 -6.64 20.84 15.81
C ILE A 28 -5.53 21.69 15.18
N SER A 29 -4.31 21.14 15.07
CA SER A 29 -3.17 21.85 14.49
C SER A 29 -3.36 22.15 12.99
N ILE A 30 -4.01 21.24 12.26
CA ILE A 30 -4.30 21.38 10.82
C ILE A 30 -5.43 22.40 10.57
N VAL A 31 -6.49 22.36 11.37
CA VAL A 31 -7.67 23.25 11.20
C VAL A 31 -7.35 24.70 11.56
N LEU A 32 -6.46 24.94 12.53
CA LEU A 32 -6.18 26.28 13.06
C LEU A 32 -4.91 26.94 12.51
N GLY A 33 -4.12 26.25 11.68
CA GLY A 33 -2.91 26.81 11.05
C GLY A 33 -1.83 27.28 12.05
N CYS A 34 -1.84 26.76 13.27
CA CYS A 34 -0.95 27.19 14.35
C CYS A 34 0.27 26.26 14.50
N ALA A 35 1.45 26.85 14.75
CA ALA A 35 2.66 26.10 15.08
C ALA A 35 2.63 25.62 16.55
N PHE A 36 3.28 24.48 16.82
CA PHE A 36 3.36 23.78 18.10
C PHE A 36 3.63 24.69 19.32
N PHE A 37 2.68 24.78 20.25
CA PHE A 37 2.87 25.35 21.59
C PHE A 37 2.65 24.27 22.68
N PRO A 38 3.30 24.35 23.84
CA PRO A 38 3.16 23.37 24.91
C PRO A 38 1.77 23.46 25.56
N LEU A 39 1.04 22.34 25.53
CA LEU A 39 -0.27 22.17 26.17
C LEU A 39 -0.11 21.68 27.62
N TYR A 40 -1.06 22.08 28.47
CA TYR A 40 -1.31 21.42 29.76
C TYR A 40 -2.73 20.84 29.75
N LEU A 41 -2.84 19.57 30.15
CA LEU A 41 -4.11 18.88 30.33
C LEU A 41 -4.41 18.82 31.82
N TYR A 42 -5.61 19.24 32.22
CA TYR A 42 -6.11 19.04 33.58
C TYR A 42 -7.45 18.30 33.51
N GLU A 43 -7.58 17.26 34.33
CA GLU A 43 -8.86 16.61 34.57
C GLU A 43 -9.61 17.41 35.64
N VAL A 44 -10.83 17.83 35.31
CA VAL A 44 -11.73 18.53 36.22
C VAL A 44 -12.95 17.65 36.43
N GLN A 45 -13.25 17.34 37.68
CA GLN A 45 -14.43 16.56 38.05
C GLN A 45 -15.59 17.50 38.37
N HIS A 46 -16.68 17.39 37.60
CA HIS A 46 -17.94 18.08 37.86
C HIS A 46 -19.03 17.06 38.21
N GLY A 47 -19.14 16.71 39.49
CA GLY A 47 -20.08 15.69 39.96
C GLY A 47 -19.65 14.27 39.55
N GLU A 48 -20.54 13.49 38.94
CA GLU A 48 -20.23 12.16 38.38
C GLU A 48 -19.59 12.22 36.98
N LEU A 49 -19.42 13.42 36.41
CA LEU A 49 -18.85 13.63 35.09
C LEU A 49 -17.39 14.08 35.19
N TRP A 50 -16.55 13.44 34.39
CA TRP A 50 -15.18 13.87 34.14
C TRP A 50 -15.16 14.74 32.88
N SER A 51 -14.65 15.96 33.01
CA SER A 51 -14.36 16.84 31.87
C SER A 51 -12.87 17.13 31.80
N THR A 52 -12.30 17.04 30.60
CA THR A 52 -10.92 17.49 30.36
C THR A 52 -10.97 18.90 29.82
N GLU A 53 -10.38 19.84 30.54
CA GLU A 53 -10.24 21.21 30.07
C GLU A 53 -8.87 21.39 29.42
N ILE A 54 -8.83 22.05 28.27
CA ILE A 54 -7.61 22.38 27.54
C ILE A 54 -7.37 23.88 27.69
N GLY A 55 -6.27 24.26 28.34
CA GLY A 55 -5.86 25.66 28.51
C GLY A 55 -4.64 26.00 27.66
N TYR A 56 -4.63 27.21 27.09
CA TYR A 56 -3.45 27.80 26.45
C TYR A 56 -2.80 28.82 27.38
N LEU A 57 -1.47 28.79 27.49
CA LEU A 57 -0.68 29.84 28.11
C LEU A 57 0.02 30.64 27.03
N PHE A 58 -0.47 31.85 26.76
CA PHE A 58 0.28 32.81 25.94
C PHE A 58 1.37 33.46 26.82
N PRO A 59 2.65 33.37 26.46
CA PRO A 59 3.66 34.15 27.14
C PRO A 59 3.42 35.64 26.81
N SER A 60 3.20 36.46 27.84
CA SER A 60 3.12 37.91 27.65
C SER A 60 4.48 38.41 27.15
N LYS A 61 4.54 38.85 25.89
CA LYS A 61 5.69 39.59 25.39
C LYS A 61 5.61 41.01 25.97
N GLY A 62 6.22 41.22 27.13
CA GLY A 62 6.59 42.56 27.56
C GLY A 62 7.66 43.09 26.62
N ASN A 63 7.28 43.88 25.62
CA ASN A 63 8.20 44.64 24.79
C ASN A 63 7.96 46.13 25.02
N GLY A 64 8.83 46.75 25.79
CA GLY A 64 8.89 48.20 25.88
C GLY A 64 9.46 48.74 24.57
N ASN A 65 8.62 49.40 23.77
CA ASN A 65 9.04 50.55 22.97
C ASN A 65 7.82 51.31 22.44
N ASN A 66 7.77 52.60 22.78
CA ASN A 66 6.82 53.57 22.26
C ASN A 66 7.12 53.83 20.78
N ASN A 67 6.19 53.50 19.88
CA ASN A 67 5.78 54.38 18.79
C ASN A 67 4.52 53.86 18.10
N SER A 68 3.66 54.81 17.77
CA SER A 68 2.23 54.71 17.48
C SER A 68 1.85 54.12 16.12
N SER A 69 0.91 53.16 16.14
CA SER A 69 -0.16 52.94 15.15
C SER A 69 -1.27 52.11 15.82
N PRO A 70 -2.57 52.34 15.52
CA PRO A 70 -3.65 51.60 16.17
C PRO A 70 -3.62 50.15 15.68
N THR A 71 -3.18 49.26 16.56
CA THR A 71 -3.32 47.81 16.38
C THR A 71 -4.71 47.44 16.91
N ILE A 72 -5.49 46.73 16.09
CA ILE A 72 -6.74 46.10 16.53
C ILE A 72 -6.31 44.86 17.31
N ASP A 73 -6.39 44.92 18.63
CA ASP A 73 -6.22 43.76 19.49
C ASP A 73 -7.48 42.89 19.38
N HIS A 74 -7.35 41.73 18.72
CA HIS A 74 -8.36 40.69 18.76
C HIS A 74 -8.05 39.75 19.93
N GLU A 75 -8.76 39.91 21.03
CA GLU A 75 -8.79 38.95 22.13
C GLU A 75 -9.81 37.86 21.77
N TYR A 76 -9.34 36.63 21.52
CA TYR A 76 -10.20 35.48 21.25
C TYR A 76 -10.27 34.60 22.50
N ASP A 77 -11.41 34.61 23.18
CA ASP A 77 -11.74 33.56 24.15
C ASP A 77 -12.27 32.35 23.38
N HIS A 78 -11.44 31.32 23.24
CA HIS A 78 -11.82 30.03 22.66
C HIS A 78 -12.15 29.04 23.77
N VAL A 79 -13.42 28.61 23.83
CA VAL A 79 -13.87 27.52 24.69
C VAL A 79 -14.37 26.40 23.80
N GLU A 80 -13.68 25.26 23.82
CA GLU A 80 -14.15 24.02 23.19
C GLU A 80 -14.78 23.13 24.26
N THR A 81 -15.97 22.60 23.97
CA THR A 81 -16.65 21.67 24.87
C THR A 81 -17.01 20.41 24.10
N ILE A 82 -16.50 19.26 24.55
CA ILE A 82 -16.97 17.95 24.07
C ILE A 82 -18.33 17.71 24.71
N SER A 83 -19.39 17.81 23.93
CA SER A 83 -20.75 17.75 24.45
C SER A 83 -21.29 16.32 24.52
N LYS A 84 -20.78 15.39 23.68
CA LYS A 84 -21.23 13.99 23.69
C LYS A 84 -20.26 13.04 22.98
N VAL A 85 -20.00 11.88 23.60
CA VAL A 85 -19.37 10.72 22.97
C VAL A 85 -20.38 9.58 22.99
N THR A 86 -20.70 9.03 21.81
CA THR A 86 -21.60 7.86 21.70
C THR A 86 -20.83 6.72 21.06
N ILE A 87 -20.83 5.56 21.72
CA ILE A 87 -20.19 4.34 21.23
C ILE A 87 -21.30 3.37 20.82
N HIS A 88 -21.40 3.08 19.53
CA HIS A 88 -22.16 1.95 19.01
C HIS A 88 -21.19 0.88 18.51
N GLN A 89 -21.62 -0.37 18.45
CA GLN A 89 -20.78 -1.59 18.40
C GLN A 89 -19.62 -1.60 17.39
N GLU A 90 -19.61 -0.73 16.38
CA GLU A 90 -18.53 -0.60 15.38
C GLU A 90 -18.19 0.87 15.02
N THR A 91 -18.76 1.86 15.71
CA THR A 91 -18.64 3.27 15.39
C THR A 91 -18.53 4.12 16.65
N ILE A 92 -17.46 4.91 16.74
CA ILE A 92 -17.35 5.98 17.73
C ILE A 92 -17.82 7.26 17.05
N THR A 93 -18.91 7.83 17.58
CA THR A 93 -19.40 9.15 17.20
C THR A 93 -18.98 10.15 18.26
N VAL A 94 -18.11 11.08 17.89
CA VAL A 94 -17.75 12.23 18.74
C VAL A 94 -18.49 13.45 18.23
N THR A 95 -19.27 14.08 19.11
CA THR A 95 -19.87 15.39 18.85
C THR A 95 -19.06 16.42 19.62
N ALA A 96 -18.26 17.19 18.87
CA ALA A 96 -17.57 18.36 19.40
C ALA A 96 -18.35 19.63 19.02
N THR A 97 -18.51 20.53 19.97
CA THR A 97 -19.14 21.82 19.74
C THR A 97 -18.09 22.90 19.98
N ALA A 98 -17.59 23.47 18.88
CA ALA A 98 -16.73 24.65 18.95
C ALA A 98 -17.62 25.90 18.90
N THR A 99 -17.46 26.77 19.91
CA THR A 99 -18.15 28.06 19.97
C THR A 99 -17.12 29.16 19.80
N ALA A 100 -17.11 29.81 18.64
CA ALA A 100 -16.27 30.99 18.43
C ALA A 100 -17.10 32.26 18.69
N THR A 101 -16.67 33.06 19.67
CA THR A 101 -17.27 34.36 19.96
C THR A 101 -16.34 35.45 19.42
N ALA A 102 -16.78 36.17 18.39
CA ALA A 102 -16.05 37.33 17.89
C ALA A 102 -16.73 38.61 18.39
N THR A 103 -16.00 39.39 19.18
CA THR A 103 -16.44 40.70 19.66
C THR A 103 -15.70 41.78 18.87
N ALA A 104 -16.42 42.54 18.04
CA ALA A 104 -15.85 43.69 17.33
C ALA A 104 -16.18 44.98 18.09
N THR A 105 -15.15 45.66 18.59
CA THR A 105 -15.30 46.93 19.32
C THR A 105 -14.94 48.09 18.39
N SER A 106 -15.90 48.96 18.09
CA SER A 106 -15.69 50.20 17.34
C SER A 106 -15.90 51.40 18.26
N THR A 107 -14.93 52.30 18.33
CA THR A 107 -14.90 53.48 19.21
C THR A 107 -15.52 54.71 18.54
N VAL A 108 -16.81 54.68 18.19
CA VAL A 108 -17.57 55.91 17.96
C VAL A 108 -19.05 55.73 18.37
N ASN A 109 -19.42 56.39 19.47
CA ASN A 109 -20.76 56.79 19.96
C ASN A 109 -21.98 55.88 19.71
N ASN A 110 -22.60 55.45 20.82
CA ASN A 110 -23.87 54.72 21.02
C ASN A 110 -23.84 53.22 20.67
N PHE A 111 -23.86 52.40 21.73
CA PHE A 111 -23.62 50.96 21.69
C PHE A 111 -24.90 50.13 21.46
N VAL A 112 -24.85 49.26 20.46
CA VAL A 112 -25.57 47.99 20.42
C VAL A 112 -24.52 46.91 20.15
N SER A 113 -24.22 46.06 21.13
CA SER A 113 -23.37 44.89 20.93
C SER A 113 -24.18 43.81 20.21
N ILE A 114 -23.77 43.43 19.00
CA ILE A 114 -24.34 42.29 18.29
C ILE A 114 -23.35 41.13 18.43
N THR A 115 -23.61 40.25 19.38
CA THR A 115 -22.87 39.00 19.52
C THR A 115 -23.40 38.01 18.49
N ARG A 116 -22.57 37.63 17.51
CA ARG A 116 -22.92 36.59 16.53
C ARG A 116 -22.21 35.29 16.91
N THR A 117 -22.92 34.43 17.63
CA THR A 117 -22.44 33.07 17.95
C THR A 117 -22.63 32.17 16.75
N ARG A 118 -21.54 31.61 16.20
CA ARG A 118 -21.61 30.55 15.20
C ARG A 118 -21.29 29.23 15.87
N THR A 119 -22.31 28.40 16.07
CA THR A 119 -22.15 27.02 16.54
C THR A 119 -21.92 26.13 15.34
N GLN A 120 -20.76 25.49 15.24
CA GLN A 120 -20.50 24.47 14.24
C GLN A 120 -20.51 23.11 14.94
N THR A 121 -21.47 22.26 14.59
CA THR A 121 -21.53 20.87 15.07
C THR A 121 -20.90 20.00 13.99
N GLN A 122 -19.76 19.38 14.31
CA GLN A 122 -19.19 18.32 13.47
C GLN A 122 -19.45 16.98 14.13
N THR A 123 -20.04 16.06 13.36
CA THR A 123 -20.21 14.67 13.76
C THR A 123 -19.06 13.90 13.13
N MET A 124 -18.09 13.49 13.95
CA MET A 124 -16.98 12.67 13.47
C MET A 124 -17.38 11.21 13.52
N THR A 125 -17.37 10.54 12.38
CA THR A 125 -17.59 9.10 12.29
C THR A 125 -16.24 8.42 12.09
N THR A 126 -15.85 7.58 13.03
CA THR A 126 -14.69 6.70 12.85
C THR A 126 -15.13 5.47 12.04
N LEU A 127 -14.44 5.19 10.94
CA LEU A 127 -14.67 3.96 10.19
C LEU A 127 -14.11 2.77 10.99
N PRO A 128 -14.71 1.58 10.86
CA PRO A 128 -14.16 0.36 11.43
C PRO A 128 -12.70 0.15 10.98
N THR A 129 -11.90 -0.48 11.83
CA THR A 129 -10.54 -0.91 11.50
C THR A 129 -10.55 -1.65 10.16
N PRO A 130 -9.59 -1.40 9.24
CA PRO A 130 -9.60 -1.98 7.91
C PRO A 130 -9.70 -3.49 8.05
N THR A 131 -10.60 -4.07 7.25
CA THR A 131 -10.74 -5.52 7.16
C THR A 131 -9.37 -6.04 6.76
N ARG A 132 -8.69 -6.74 7.67
CA ARG A 132 -7.37 -7.29 7.36
C ARG A 132 -7.55 -8.33 6.27
N HIS A 133 -7.09 -8.01 5.06
CA HIS A 133 -7.17 -8.97 3.96
C HIS A 133 -6.03 -9.99 4.09
N PRO A 134 -6.25 -11.27 3.77
CA PRO A 134 -5.25 -12.31 3.87
C PRO A 134 -4.26 -12.24 2.68
N ILE A 135 -3.69 -11.07 2.43
CA ILE A 135 -2.78 -10.78 1.32
C ILE A 135 -1.46 -10.25 1.87
N ILE A 136 -0.35 -10.77 1.34
CA ILE A 136 0.99 -10.20 1.52
C ILE A 136 1.43 -9.59 0.20
N ILE A 137 1.95 -8.38 0.23
CA ILE A 137 2.79 -7.82 -0.82
C ILE A 137 4.25 -8.09 -0.45
N LEU A 138 4.98 -8.74 -1.35
CA LEU A 138 6.35 -9.19 -1.14
C LEU A 138 7.26 -8.57 -2.20
N GLN A 139 8.31 -7.86 -1.76
CA GLN A 139 9.35 -7.33 -2.62
C GLN A 139 10.73 -7.78 -2.15
N HIS A 140 11.52 -8.34 -3.07
CA HIS A 140 12.94 -8.58 -2.85
C HIS A 140 13.77 -7.47 -3.50
N ILE A 141 14.53 -6.74 -2.68
CA ILE A 141 15.33 -5.60 -3.09
C ILE A 141 16.78 -5.90 -2.81
N MET A 142 17.55 -6.07 -3.88
CA MET A 142 19.00 -6.24 -3.72
C MET A 142 19.69 -4.94 -3.32
N ASP A 143 20.73 -5.08 -2.50
CA ASP A 143 21.64 -3.98 -2.25
C ASP A 143 22.43 -3.64 -3.53
N ASN A 144 22.00 -2.57 -4.19
CA ASN A 144 22.65 -2.02 -5.38
C ASN A 144 23.65 -0.91 -5.06
N SER A 145 24.01 -0.70 -3.78
CA SER A 145 24.98 0.33 -3.35
C SER A 145 26.33 0.22 -4.07
N LYS A 146 26.70 -0.99 -4.49
CA LYS A 146 27.95 -1.30 -5.20
C LYS A 146 27.85 -1.25 -6.73
N SER A 147 26.67 -0.99 -7.31
CA SER A 147 26.52 -0.91 -8.77
C SER A 147 27.18 0.37 -9.30
N PRO A 148 28.21 0.27 -10.17
CA PRO A 148 28.88 1.44 -10.75
C PRO A 148 27.97 2.24 -11.70
N VAL A 149 26.78 1.72 -12.02
CA VAL A 149 25.78 2.33 -12.92
C VAL A 149 24.53 2.76 -12.14
N ALA A 150 24.66 3.12 -10.87
CA ALA A 150 23.56 3.76 -10.15
C ALA A 150 23.35 5.19 -10.68
N LYS A 151 22.76 5.31 -11.88
CA LYS A 151 22.20 6.58 -12.35
C LYS A 151 21.13 6.99 -11.34
N TYR A 152 21.02 8.30 -11.11
CA TYR A 152 20.15 8.93 -10.11
C TYR A 152 18.73 8.34 -10.11
N ASP A 153 18.15 8.09 -11.28
CA ASP A 153 16.80 7.55 -11.44
C ASP A 153 16.61 6.11 -10.96
N LEU A 154 17.64 5.25 -11.01
CA LEU A 154 17.51 3.89 -10.45
C LEU A 154 17.50 3.92 -8.93
N ARG A 155 18.25 4.81 -8.29
CA ARG A 155 18.18 4.96 -6.83
C ARG A 155 16.81 5.49 -6.42
N LEU A 156 16.31 6.51 -7.12
CA LEU A 156 14.96 7.00 -6.91
C LEU A 156 13.92 5.89 -7.07
N LEU A 157 14.01 5.05 -8.10
CA LEU A 157 13.08 3.95 -8.30
C LEU A 157 13.17 2.90 -7.19
N LEU A 158 14.39 2.48 -6.80
CA LEU A 158 14.61 1.46 -5.78
C LEU A 158 14.27 1.94 -4.35
N ASP A 159 14.31 3.25 -4.11
CA ASP A 159 13.88 3.84 -2.84
C ASP A 159 12.36 4.13 -2.85
N ARG A 160 11.81 4.54 -4.00
CA ARG A 160 10.39 4.89 -4.13
C ARG A 160 9.49 3.67 -4.17
N SER A 161 9.85 2.64 -4.95
CA SER A 161 9.05 1.43 -5.13
C SER A 161 8.62 0.80 -3.80
N PRO A 162 9.53 0.47 -2.85
CA PRO A 162 9.13 -0.08 -1.56
C PRO A 162 8.20 0.84 -0.77
N GLY A 163 8.48 2.14 -0.72
CA GLY A 163 7.62 3.10 -0.01
C GLY A 163 6.21 3.19 -0.58
N ASP A 164 6.07 3.12 -1.91
CA ASP A 164 4.77 3.11 -2.60
C ASP A 164 3.96 1.86 -2.26
N HIS A 165 4.59 0.68 -2.28
CA HIS A 165 3.93 -0.57 -1.99
C HIS A 165 3.62 -0.74 -0.50
N GLU A 166 4.46 -0.21 0.38
CA GLU A 166 4.21 -0.19 1.83
C GLU A 166 3.00 0.68 2.16
N ARG A 167 2.93 1.92 1.65
CA ARG A 167 1.76 2.78 1.84
C ARG A 167 0.51 2.15 1.25
N TYR A 168 0.59 1.61 0.03
CA TYR A 168 -0.52 0.92 -0.61
C TYR A 168 -0.99 -0.31 0.20
N ALA A 169 -0.06 -1.07 0.79
CA ALA A 169 -0.41 -2.16 1.68
C ALA A 169 -1.11 -1.68 2.94
N GLU A 170 -0.61 -0.61 3.56
CA GLU A 170 -1.17 -0.03 4.78
C GLU A 170 -2.63 0.43 4.57
N VAL A 171 -2.88 1.24 3.54
CA VAL A 171 -4.22 1.80 3.29
C VAL A 171 -5.27 0.72 2.97
N HIS A 172 -4.87 -0.37 2.34
CA HIS A 172 -5.78 -1.48 2.03
C HIS A 172 -5.77 -2.61 3.06
N GLY A 173 -5.03 -2.48 4.17
CA GLY A 173 -4.97 -3.51 5.21
C GLY A 173 -4.28 -4.81 4.78
N TYR A 174 -3.32 -4.73 3.86
CA TYR A 174 -2.43 -5.83 3.47
C TYR A 174 -1.19 -5.87 4.37
N ARG A 175 -0.48 -7.00 4.36
CA ARG A 175 0.87 -7.07 4.95
C ARG A 175 1.91 -6.74 3.88
N TYR A 176 2.87 -5.89 4.21
CA TYR A 176 4.04 -5.65 3.37
C TYR A 176 5.27 -6.38 3.91
N ILE A 177 6.04 -7.02 3.05
CA ILE A 177 7.33 -7.63 3.38
C ILE A 177 8.37 -7.16 2.37
N GLN A 178 9.37 -6.46 2.86
CA GLN A 178 10.58 -6.13 2.11
C GLN A 178 11.71 -7.07 2.53
N ASP A 179 12.31 -7.79 1.59
CA ASP A 179 13.46 -8.65 1.82
C ASP A 179 14.69 -8.09 1.10
N ARG A 180 15.83 -8.09 1.79
CA ARG A 180 17.14 -7.68 1.26
C ARG A 180 18.20 -8.77 1.40
N THR A 181 17.78 -9.99 1.73
CA THR A 181 18.70 -11.08 2.05
C THR A 181 19.26 -11.68 0.76
N SER A 182 20.58 -11.80 0.66
CA SER A 182 21.20 -12.58 -0.42
C SER A 182 21.16 -14.06 -0.05
N TYR A 183 20.39 -14.83 -0.81
CA TYR A 183 20.29 -16.29 -0.68
C TYR A 183 21.23 -16.99 -1.68
N VAL A 184 21.59 -16.30 -2.76
CA VAL A 184 22.55 -16.77 -3.76
C VAL A 184 23.89 -16.08 -3.53
N GLU A 185 25.00 -16.81 -3.64
CA GLU A 185 26.36 -16.28 -3.44
C GLU A 185 26.74 -15.20 -4.47
N GLU A 186 27.25 -14.05 -3.98
CA GLU A 186 27.56 -12.87 -4.79
C GLU A 186 28.69 -13.07 -5.82
N GLY A 187 29.54 -14.08 -5.61
CA GLY A 187 30.66 -14.41 -6.51
C GLY A 187 30.23 -15.03 -7.84
N PHE A 188 28.96 -15.41 -7.98
CA PHE A 188 28.41 -15.98 -9.20
C PHE A 188 27.76 -14.93 -10.10
N HIS A 189 27.58 -15.31 -11.36
CA HIS A 189 27.16 -14.42 -12.43
C HIS A 189 25.91 -13.58 -12.09
N SER A 190 25.89 -12.32 -12.56
CA SER A 190 24.95 -11.26 -12.15
C SER A 190 23.46 -11.59 -12.27
N ARG A 191 23.09 -12.56 -13.12
CA ARG A 191 21.70 -12.96 -13.37
C ARG A 191 21.17 -14.05 -12.44
N ARG A 192 22.01 -14.81 -11.73
CA ARG A 192 21.52 -15.76 -10.70
C ARG A 192 20.83 -15.02 -9.54
N LYS A 193 21.20 -13.77 -9.36
CA LYS A 193 20.68 -12.87 -8.34
C LYS A 193 19.17 -12.67 -8.40
N SER A 194 18.54 -12.79 -9.58
CA SER A 194 17.09 -12.67 -9.69
C SER A 194 16.36 -13.84 -9.02
N ASN A 195 17.02 -14.98 -8.77
CA ASN A 195 16.43 -16.10 -8.03
C ASN A 195 16.28 -15.85 -6.53
N ASN A 196 16.91 -14.81 -5.96
CA ASN A 196 16.70 -14.44 -4.56
C ASN A 196 15.21 -14.24 -4.23
N LYS A 197 14.40 -13.74 -5.18
CA LYS A 197 12.96 -13.60 -4.96
C LYS A 197 12.24 -14.93 -4.81
N ILE A 198 12.69 -16.00 -5.50
CA ILE A 198 12.12 -17.35 -5.33
C ILE A 198 12.44 -17.89 -3.92
N HIS A 199 13.67 -17.71 -3.43
CA HIS A 199 14.05 -18.10 -2.07
C HIS A 199 13.22 -17.35 -1.01
N CYS A 200 13.09 -16.03 -1.17
CA CYS A 200 12.28 -15.20 -0.29
C CYS A 200 10.79 -15.61 -0.30
N LEU A 201 10.25 -15.94 -1.49
CA LEU A 201 8.88 -16.41 -1.64
C LEU A 201 8.65 -17.74 -0.90
N ILE A 202 9.55 -18.72 -1.05
CA ILE A 202 9.47 -20.00 -0.34
C ILE A 202 9.51 -19.78 1.17
N ARG A 203 10.45 -18.97 1.67
CA ARG A 203 10.56 -18.63 3.10
C ARG A 203 9.25 -18.01 3.62
N THR A 204 8.68 -17.07 2.88
CA THR A 204 7.42 -16.41 3.25
C THR A 204 6.26 -17.41 3.26
N MET A 205 6.13 -18.26 2.25
CA MET A 205 5.09 -19.30 2.20
C MET A 205 5.20 -20.29 3.36
N LEU A 206 6.41 -20.74 3.69
CA LEU A 206 6.63 -21.64 4.84
C LEU A 206 6.19 -20.98 6.15
N ASN A 207 6.53 -19.71 6.36
CA ASN A 207 6.11 -18.94 7.54
C ASN A 207 4.58 -18.76 7.62
N GLU A 208 3.88 -18.69 6.48
CA GLU A 208 2.42 -18.63 6.46
C GLU A 208 1.76 -20.01 6.65
N LEU A 209 2.35 -21.07 6.11
CA LEU A 209 1.78 -22.42 6.22
C LEU A 209 1.86 -23.02 7.63
N VAL A 210 2.73 -22.50 8.50
CA VAL A 210 2.78 -22.92 9.92
C VAL A 210 1.73 -22.23 10.79
N LYS A 211 1.10 -21.16 10.29
CA LYS A 211 0.06 -20.43 11.02
C LYS A 211 -1.32 -21.11 10.86
N PRO A 212 -2.24 -20.91 11.82
CA PRO A 212 -3.65 -21.24 11.66
C PRO A 212 -4.26 -20.62 10.39
N VAL A 213 -5.29 -21.26 9.83
CA VAL A 213 -5.91 -20.87 8.54
C VAL A 213 -6.49 -19.45 8.57
N ASP A 214 -7.01 -19.05 9.72
CA ASP A 214 -7.59 -17.73 10.01
C ASP A 214 -6.55 -16.63 10.29
N GLU A 215 -5.30 -17.01 10.57
CA GLU A 215 -4.20 -16.06 10.84
C GLU A 215 -3.22 -15.88 9.66
N ARG A 216 -3.19 -16.86 8.75
CA ARG A 216 -2.28 -16.87 7.60
C ARG A 216 -2.79 -16.04 6.44
N ALA A 217 -1.87 -15.60 5.59
CA ALA A 217 -2.24 -15.10 4.28
C ALA A 217 -2.76 -16.24 3.41
N GLU A 218 -3.71 -15.92 2.55
CA GLU A 218 -4.18 -16.76 1.48
C GLU A 218 -3.37 -16.51 0.21
N TRP A 219 -2.95 -15.27 -0.04
CA TRP A 219 -2.26 -14.84 -1.25
C TRP A 219 -0.98 -14.08 -0.95
N ILE A 220 0.03 -14.29 -1.78
CA ILE A 220 1.28 -13.50 -1.79
C ILE A 220 1.41 -12.88 -3.18
N PHE A 221 1.33 -11.56 -3.26
CA PHE A 221 1.68 -10.79 -4.44
C PHE A 221 3.18 -10.47 -4.41
N MET A 222 3.95 -11.18 -5.23
CA MET A 222 5.36 -10.89 -5.48
C MET A 222 5.47 -9.86 -6.60
N THR A 223 6.12 -8.74 -6.33
CA THR A 223 6.35 -7.68 -7.30
C THR A 223 7.84 -7.31 -7.34
N ASP A 224 8.34 -6.99 -8.52
CA ASP A 224 9.73 -6.56 -8.70
C ASP A 224 9.97 -5.19 -8.04
N ALA A 225 11.23 -4.86 -7.78
CA ALA A 225 11.63 -3.61 -7.15
C ALA A 225 11.64 -2.41 -8.11
N ASP A 226 11.45 -2.65 -9.41
CA ASP A 226 11.31 -1.64 -10.45
C ASP A 226 9.84 -1.44 -10.89
N THR A 227 8.89 -1.65 -9.97
CA THR A 227 7.49 -1.26 -10.13
C THR A 227 7.11 -0.08 -9.24
N VAL A 228 6.13 0.73 -9.65
CA VAL A 228 5.54 1.79 -8.81
C VAL A 228 4.03 1.82 -8.95
N MET A 229 3.35 2.20 -7.88
CA MET A 229 1.90 2.32 -7.88
C MET A 229 1.47 3.42 -8.86
N TYR A 230 0.48 3.11 -9.70
CA TYR A 230 -0.13 4.05 -10.64
C TYR A 230 -1.49 4.50 -10.12
N ASN A 231 -2.40 3.55 -9.84
CA ASN A 231 -3.72 3.84 -9.31
C ASN A 231 -3.92 3.13 -7.95
N PRO A 232 -3.65 3.80 -6.82
CA PRO A 232 -3.77 3.19 -5.51
C PRO A 232 -5.22 2.90 -5.10
N SER A 233 -6.23 3.43 -5.81
CA SER A 233 -7.63 3.15 -5.48
C SER A 233 -8.14 1.79 -5.97
N ILE A 234 -7.35 1.08 -6.79
CA ILE A 234 -7.65 -0.28 -7.22
C ILE A 234 -7.15 -1.26 -6.14
N PRO A 235 -8.01 -2.01 -5.44
CA PRO A 235 -7.58 -2.93 -4.40
C PRO A 235 -7.15 -4.30 -4.96
N LEU A 236 -6.02 -4.85 -4.50
CA LEU A 236 -5.62 -6.23 -4.82
C LEU A 236 -6.70 -7.26 -4.52
N HIS A 237 -7.45 -7.08 -3.42
CA HIS A 237 -8.50 -8.01 -3.04
C HIS A 237 -9.70 -8.02 -4.02
N HIS A 238 -9.84 -7.02 -4.89
CA HIS A 238 -10.78 -7.07 -6.03
C HIS A 238 -10.21 -7.90 -7.19
N LEU A 239 -8.90 -7.84 -7.42
CA LEU A 239 -8.24 -8.44 -8.58
C LEU A 239 -7.98 -9.95 -8.42
N ILE A 240 -7.95 -10.47 -7.19
CA ILE A 240 -7.78 -11.90 -6.90
C ILE A 240 -9.13 -12.64 -6.89
N PRO A 241 -9.15 -13.96 -7.14
CA PRO A 241 -10.40 -14.69 -7.15
C PRO A 241 -10.93 -14.88 -5.73
N SER A 242 -12.24 -14.81 -5.56
CA SER A 242 -12.93 -15.13 -4.31
C SER A 242 -13.74 -16.41 -4.45
N SER A 243 -14.26 -16.92 -3.33
CA SER A 243 -15.08 -18.15 -3.31
C SER A 243 -16.34 -18.06 -4.17
N VAL A 244 -16.84 -16.85 -4.47
CA VAL A 244 -18.04 -16.68 -5.30
C VAL A 244 -17.80 -17.04 -6.78
N HIS A 245 -16.54 -17.05 -7.24
CA HIS A 245 -16.22 -17.35 -8.65
C HIS A 245 -16.28 -18.85 -8.97
N GLN A 246 -16.24 -19.74 -7.96
CA GLN A 246 -16.35 -21.20 -8.12
C GLN A 246 -15.43 -21.80 -9.20
N LEU A 247 -14.21 -21.29 -9.28
CA LEU A 247 -13.22 -21.68 -10.29
C LEU A 247 -12.78 -23.14 -10.10
N ASN A 248 -12.73 -23.88 -11.21
CA ASN A 248 -12.24 -25.25 -11.27
C ASN A 248 -11.32 -25.41 -12.48
N PRO A 249 -10.04 -25.77 -12.30
CA PRO A 249 -9.35 -26.08 -11.03
C PRO A 249 -9.20 -24.87 -10.09
N GLU A 250 -8.90 -25.14 -8.82
CA GLU A 250 -8.59 -24.09 -7.84
C GLU A 250 -7.39 -23.25 -8.32
N PRO A 251 -7.48 -21.91 -8.32
CA PRO A 251 -6.36 -21.04 -8.68
C PRO A 251 -5.22 -21.16 -7.67
N LEU A 252 -4.01 -21.40 -8.17
CA LEU A 252 -2.78 -21.53 -7.38
C LEU A 252 -1.74 -20.47 -7.72
N PHE A 253 -1.69 -20.09 -9.00
CA PHE A 253 -0.72 -19.15 -9.52
C PHE A 253 -1.42 -18.22 -10.52
N LEU A 254 -1.44 -16.93 -10.23
CA LEU A 254 -1.86 -15.88 -11.15
C LEU A 254 -0.61 -15.25 -11.75
N GLY A 255 -0.41 -15.46 -13.05
CA GLY A 255 0.75 -14.98 -13.79
C GLY A 255 0.35 -14.11 -14.96
N ILE A 256 1.32 -13.55 -15.65
CA ILE A 256 1.09 -12.56 -16.71
C ILE A 256 1.82 -12.99 -17.97
N LYS A 257 1.19 -12.73 -19.10
CA LYS A 257 1.82 -12.76 -20.42
C LYS A 257 1.94 -11.33 -20.94
N ASP A 258 3.14 -10.94 -21.37
CA ASP A 258 3.40 -9.70 -22.09
C ASP A 258 3.80 -9.97 -23.56
N PHE A 259 4.28 -8.94 -24.26
CA PHE A 259 4.71 -9.04 -25.66
C PHE A 259 5.94 -9.94 -25.88
N ASN A 260 6.64 -10.35 -24.81
CA ASN A 260 7.71 -11.34 -24.81
C ASN A 260 7.27 -12.69 -24.21
N GLY A 261 5.97 -12.91 -23.96
CA GLY A 261 5.48 -14.15 -23.36
C GLY A 261 5.38 -14.07 -21.84
N PHE A 262 5.64 -15.19 -21.15
CA PHE A 262 5.55 -15.26 -19.69
C PHE A 262 6.47 -14.25 -19.01
N ASN A 263 5.88 -13.40 -18.17
CA ASN A 263 6.59 -12.42 -17.36
C ASN A 263 6.42 -12.75 -15.88
N ASN A 264 7.54 -12.78 -15.15
CA ASN A 264 7.56 -13.14 -13.72
C ASN A 264 7.97 -11.97 -12.81
N GLY A 265 7.91 -10.74 -13.32
CA GLY A 265 8.17 -9.56 -12.51
C GLY A 265 7.04 -9.30 -11.51
N ASN A 266 5.81 -9.67 -11.88
CA ASN A 266 4.62 -9.48 -11.08
C ASN A 266 3.79 -10.77 -11.09
N MET A 267 3.65 -11.40 -9.92
CA MET A 267 3.04 -12.73 -9.78
C MET A 267 2.26 -12.82 -8.49
N ILE A 268 1.11 -13.49 -8.50
CA ILE A 268 0.33 -13.73 -7.28
C ILE A 268 0.24 -15.23 -7.05
N PHE A 269 0.66 -15.69 -5.88
CA PHE A 269 0.63 -17.10 -5.51
C PHE A 269 -0.31 -17.36 -4.36
N LYS A 270 -1.07 -18.45 -4.45
CA LYS A 270 -1.79 -18.97 -3.30
C LYS A 270 -0.80 -19.55 -2.31
N VAL A 271 -0.97 -19.29 -1.02
CA VAL A 271 -0.22 -19.95 0.05
C VAL A 271 -0.63 -21.42 0.09
N ASN A 272 0.14 -22.26 -0.61
CA ASN A 272 -0.15 -23.67 -0.80
C ASN A 272 1.13 -24.51 -0.91
N ARG A 273 1.13 -25.73 -0.33
CA ARG A 273 2.28 -26.67 -0.39
C ARG A 273 2.64 -27.08 -1.83
N ARG A 274 1.67 -27.12 -2.74
CA ARG A 274 1.90 -27.38 -4.17
C ARG A 274 2.80 -26.32 -4.80
N ILE A 275 2.56 -25.05 -4.47
CA ILE A 275 3.42 -23.95 -4.95
C ILE A 275 4.85 -24.08 -4.39
N ILE A 276 5.04 -24.48 -3.14
CA ILE A 276 6.40 -24.74 -2.60
C ILE A 276 7.12 -25.81 -3.40
N SER A 277 6.44 -26.91 -3.76
CA SER A 277 7.03 -28.00 -4.55
C SER A 277 7.43 -27.50 -5.95
N PHE A 278 6.56 -26.70 -6.58
CA PHE A 278 6.85 -26.04 -7.86
C PHE A 278 8.04 -25.09 -7.78
N LEU A 279 8.09 -24.19 -6.79
CA LEU A 279 9.19 -23.24 -6.61
C LEU A 279 10.51 -23.96 -6.28
N SER A 280 10.46 -25.05 -5.52
CA SER A 280 11.62 -25.89 -5.24
C SER A 280 12.15 -26.58 -6.49
N ASN A 281 11.26 -27.04 -7.38
CA ASN A 281 11.63 -27.56 -8.70
C ASN A 281 12.30 -26.47 -9.55
N ALA A 282 11.75 -25.25 -9.59
CA ALA A 282 12.37 -24.12 -10.28
C ALA A 282 13.80 -23.83 -9.77
N LEU A 283 14.03 -23.81 -8.45
CA LEU A 283 15.38 -23.65 -7.90
C LEU A 283 16.30 -24.82 -8.23
N SER A 284 15.79 -26.06 -8.28
CA SER A 284 16.59 -27.21 -8.70
C SER A 284 16.99 -27.14 -10.18
N ILE A 285 16.11 -26.63 -11.04
CA ILE A 285 16.41 -26.38 -12.46
C ILE A 285 17.49 -25.29 -12.57
N GLU A 286 17.35 -24.22 -11.80
CA GLU A 286 18.32 -23.11 -11.73
C GLU A 286 19.71 -23.64 -11.39
N GLU A 287 19.84 -24.37 -10.29
CA GLU A 287 21.12 -24.88 -9.80
C GLU A 287 21.74 -25.87 -10.80
N SER A 288 20.94 -26.77 -11.39
CA SER A 288 21.43 -27.71 -12.40
C SER A 288 21.98 -26.99 -13.65
N ARG A 289 21.30 -25.93 -14.11
CA ARG A 289 21.77 -25.10 -15.23
C ARG A 289 23.01 -24.31 -14.84
N ALA A 290 23.03 -23.72 -13.64
CA ALA A 290 24.19 -23.00 -13.13
C ALA A 290 25.43 -23.90 -13.11
N GLN A 291 25.32 -25.13 -12.63
CA GLN A 291 26.42 -26.11 -12.61
C GLN A 291 26.97 -26.44 -13.99
N LYS A 292 26.10 -26.65 -15.00
CA LYS A 292 26.53 -26.89 -16.38
C LYS A 292 27.33 -25.71 -16.96
N ILE A 293 26.85 -24.50 -16.70
CA ILE A 293 27.53 -23.27 -17.14
C ILE A 293 28.90 -23.15 -16.46
N MET A 294 28.97 -23.42 -15.15
CA MET A 294 30.21 -23.40 -14.37
C MET A 294 31.21 -24.45 -14.83
N SER A 295 30.75 -25.61 -15.30
CA SER A 295 31.61 -26.65 -15.88
C SER A 295 32.03 -26.37 -17.32
N GLY A 296 31.73 -25.18 -17.87
CA GLY A 296 32.06 -24.80 -19.25
C GLY A 296 31.15 -25.41 -20.33
N ASN A 297 30.11 -26.14 -19.94
CA ASN A 297 29.15 -26.75 -20.85
C ASN A 297 28.01 -25.75 -21.12
N ARG A 298 28.24 -24.83 -22.05
CA ARG A 298 27.29 -23.77 -22.38
C ARG A 298 26.50 -24.12 -23.64
N ASP A 299 25.18 -24.08 -23.53
CA ASP A 299 24.31 -24.20 -24.68
C ASP A 299 24.50 -22.98 -25.61
N VAL A 300 24.55 -23.25 -26.92
CA VAL A 300 24.53 -22.22 -27.95
C VAL A 300 23.12 -22.07 -28.49
N ASP A 301 22.72 -20.84 -28.80
CA ASP A 301 21.46 -20.61 -29.51
C ASP A 301 21.55 -21.15 -30.96
N PRO A 302 20.42 -21.20 -31.70
CA PRO A 302 20.42 -21.65 -33.10
C PRO A 302 21.34 -20.83 -34.04
N LYS A 303 21.84 -19.68 -33.59
CA LYS A 303 22.79 -18.81 -34.32
C LYS A 303 24.23 -19.02 -33.84
N GLY A 304 24.51 -20.05 -33.05
CA GLY A 304 25.84 -20.37 -32.53
C GLY A 304 26.34 -19.39 -31.47
N ARG A 305 25.48 -18.49 -30.96
CA ARG A 305 25.86 -17.57 -29.88
C ARG A 305 25.76 -18.32 -28.57
N ILE A 306 26.78 -18.20 -27.73
CA ILE A 306 26.67 -18.65 -26.33
C ILE A 306 25.44 -17.97 -25.74
N ARG A 307 24.46 -18.76 -25.27
CA ARG A 307 23.36 -18.19 -24.50
C ARG A 307 23.94 -17.73 -23.16
N ASP A 308 24.39 -16.48 -23.10
CA ASP A 308 24.68 -15.77 -21.84
C ASP A 308 23.37 -15.39 -21.10
N ASN A 309 22.23 -15.98 -21.49
CA ASN A 309 21.00 -15.96 -20.72
C ASN A 309 21.11 -17.06 -19.66
N PHE A 310 21.80 -16.71 -18.57
CA PHE A 310 21.87 -17.48 -17.33
C PHE A 310 20.50 -17.97 -16.88
N ALA A 311 20.52 -19.00 -16.04
CA ALA A 311 19.41 -19.51 -15.24
C ALA A 311 18.71 -18.41 -14.44
N SER A 312 17.96 -17.54 -15.12
CA SER A 312 17.13 -16.55 -14.49
C SER A 312 15.97 -17.29 -13.83
N ASP A 313 15.48 -16.66 -12.79
CA ASP A 313 14.16 -16.93 -12.22
C ASP A 313 13.07 -17.08 -13.28
N GLN A 314 13.01 -16.23 -14.32
CA GLN A 314 11.97 -16.35 -15.36
C GLN A 314 12.12 -17.64 -16.16
N GLU A 315 13.34 -17.97 -16.60
CA GLU A 315 13.61 -19.20 -17.34
C GLU A 315 13.33 -20.44 -16.47
N SER A 316 13.82 -20.43 -15.22
CA SER A 316 13.69 -21.55 -14.31
C SER A 316 12.24 -21.80 -13.91
N LEU A 317 11.45 -20.74 -13.68
CA LEU A 317 10.01 -20.84 -13.48
C LEU A 317 9.28 -21.30 -14.74
N SER A 318 9.70 -20.86 -15.93
CA SER A 318 9.11 -21.31 -17.20
C SER A 318 9.30 -22.81 -17.41
N ILE A 319 10.53 -23.31 -17.23
CA ILE A 319 10.83 -24.74 -17.36
C ILE A 319 10.10 -25.55 -16.28
N ALA A 320 10.08 -25.05 -15.04
CA ALA A 320 9.31 -25.69 -13.97
C ALA A 320 7.82 -25.72 -14.32
N LEU A 321 7.27 -24.64 -14.87
CA LEU A 321 5.85 -24.56 -15.19
C LEU A 321 5.53 -25.54 -16.31
N LEU A 322 6.38 -25.73 -17.31
CA LEU A 322 6.17 -26.71 -18.38
C LEU A 322 6.46 -28.17 -17.98
N SER A 323 7.11 -28.39 -16.84
CA SER A 323 7.49 -29.72 -16.37
C SER A 323 6.25 -30.55 -16.01
N PRO A 324 6.12 -31.81 -16.50
CA PRO A 324 4.97 -32.68 -16.19
C PRO A 324 4.76 -32.93 -14.70
N GLN A 325 5.81 -32.77 -13.89
CA GLN A 325 5.77 -32.91 -12.43
C GLN A 325 4.93 -31.81 -11.75
N ASN A 326 4.69 -30.68 -12.42
CA ASN A 326 3.94 -29.54 -11.89
C ASN A 326 2.59 -29.34 -12.63
N GLN A 327 2.01 -30.42 -13.17
CA GLN A 327 0.76 -30.34 -13.94
C GLN A 327 -0.42 -29.77 -13.11
N ASP A 328 -0.42 -29.97 -11.80
CA ASP A 328 -1.40 -29.40 -10.89
C ASP A 328 -1.28 -27.86 -10.80
N VAL A 329 -0.06 -27.33 -10.75
CA VAL A 329 0.20 -25.88 -10.78
C VAL A 329 -0.09 -25.31 -12.17
N GLN A 330 0.25 -26.01 -13.25
CA GLN A 330 -0.14 -25.62 -14.61
C GLN A 330 -1.65 -25.47 -14.73
N ARG A 331 -2.40 -26.47 -14.26
CA ARG A 331 -3.87 -26.45 -14.28
C ARG A 331 -4.39 -25.31 -13.41
N GLY A 332 -3.82 -25.10 -12.22
CA GLY A 332 -4.18 -23.98 -11.34
C GLY A 332 -3.61 -22.61 -11.75
N PHE A 333 -2.99 -22.50 -12.93
CA PHE A 333 -2.51 -21.23 -13.45
C PHE A 333 -3.65 -20.43 -14.07
N TYR A 334 -3.72 -19.14 -13.81
CA TYR A 334 -4.62 -18.21 -14.48
C TYR A 334 -3.83 -17.00 -14.98
N GLU A 335 -3.96 -16.70 -16.27
CA GLU A 335 -3.34 -15.52 -16.88
C GLU A 335 -4.12 -14.26 -16.48
N MET A 336 -3.49 -13.32 -15.78
CA MET A 336 -4.09 -12.02 -15.46
C MET A 336 -3.86 -11.03 -16.61
N PRO A 337 -4.77 -10.06 -16.82
CA PRO A 337 -4.53 -9.01 -17.80
C PRO A 337 -3.23 -8.25 -17.49
N CYS A 338 -2.35 -8.15 -18.49
CA CYS A 338 -1.02 -7.54 -18.33
C CYS A 338 -1.10 -6.11 -17.79
N ASP A 339 -2.09 -5.34 -18.25
CA ASP A 339 -2.26 -3.94 -17.87
C ASP A 339 -2.52 -3.76 -16.37
N TRP A 340 -3.07 -4.78 -15.69
CA TRP A 340 -3.40 -4.65 -14.27
C TRP A 340 -2.13 -4.51 -13.44
N PHE A 341 -1.12 -5.35 -13.67
CA PHE A 341 0.05 -5.44 -12.79
C PHE A 341 1.37 -5.13 -13.49
N ASN A 342 1.37 -5.03 -14.81
CA ASN A 342 2.59 -5.03 -15.63
C ASN A 342 2.50 -4.03 -16.79
N PHE A 343 1.89 -2.87 -16.53
CA PHE A 343 1.77 -1.80 -17.51
C PHE A 343 3.12 -1.11 -17.71
N TYR A 344 3.54 -0.94 -18.96
CA TYR A 344 4.84 -0.38 -19.30
C TYR A 344 4.76 1.13 -19.57
N PRO A 345 5.77 1.91 -19.15
CA PRO A 345 5.78 3.37 -19.32
C PRO A 345 5.55 3.86 -20.75
N GLU A 346 6.04 3.15 -21.77
CA GLU A 346 5.83 3.52 -23.17
C GLU A 346 4.39 3.34 -23.67
N GLN A 347 3.55 2.62 -22.92
CA GLN A 347 2.16 2.42 -23.25
C GLN A 347 1.30 3.61 -22.81
N PHE A 348 1.81 4.50 -21.96
CA PHE A 348 1.18 5.79 -21.71
C PHE A 348 1.29 6.69 -22.95
N LYS A 349 0.24 7.45 -23.23
CA LYS A 349 0.30 8.58 -24.15
C LYS A 349 0.68 9.85 -23.37
N ASP A 350 1.05 10.90 -24.11
CA ASP A 350 1.33 12.24 -23.57
C ASP A 350 2.40 12.25 -22.45
N ASN A 351 2.24 13.08 -21.41
CA ASN A 351 3.18 13.28 -20.30
C ASN A 351 3.25 12.10 -19.29
N TYR A 352 3.04 10.84 -19.74
CA TYR A 352 3.11 9.63 -18.90
C TYR A 352 2.06 9.52 -17.78
N THR A 353 0.94 10.24 -17.90
CA THR A 353 -0.13 10.26 -16.89
C THR A 353 -1.47 9.77 -17.42
N GLN A 354 -1.53 9.39 -18.70
CA GLN A 354 -2.78 9.04 -19.35
C GLN A 354 -2.60 7.82 -20.26
N PRO A 355 -3.41 6.76 -20.10
CA PRO A 355 -3.58 5.76 -21.14
C PRO A 355 -4.14 6.41 -22.43
N PRO A 356 -4.08 5.73 -23.58
CA PRO A 356 -4.81 6.16 -24.78
C PRO A 356 -6.26 6.57 -24.48
N MET A 357 -6.68 7.79 -24.85
CA MET A 357 -8.03 8.35 -24.55
C MET A 357 -9.21 7.41 -24.88
N GLU A 358 -9.12 6.62 -25.94
CA GLU A 358 -10.17 5.66 -26.34
C GLU A 358 -10.26 4.43 -25.40
N GLU A 359 -9.28 4.23 -24.51
CA GLU A 359 -9.15 3.05 -23.64
C GLU A 359 -9.04 3.41 -22.14
N GLN A 360 -9.03 4.70 -21.78
CA GLN A 360 -8.82 5.16 -20.39
C GLN A 360 -9.89 4.64 -19.43
N GLU A 361 -11.12 4.51 -19.91
CA GLU A 361 -12.21 4.00 -19.09
C GLU A 361 -12.23 2.46 -19.03
N GLU A 362 -11.45 1.75 -19.84
CA GLU A 362 -11.52 0.27 -19.84
C GLU A 362 -10.32 -0.38 -19.15
N ARG A 363 -9.16 0.30 -19.12
CA ARG A 363 -7.92 -0.29 -18.62
C ARG A 363 -7.76 -0.08 -17.11
N MET A 364 -7.79 -1.16 -16.36
CA MET A 364 -7.35 -1.15 -14.95
C MET A 364 -5.83 -1.21 -14.92
N ILE A 365 -5.19 -0.16 -14.40
CA ILE A 365 -3.74 -0.10 -14.24
C ILE A 365 -3.45 0.10 -12.76
N LEU A 366 -3.05 -0.95 -12.05
CA LEU A 366 -2.67 -0.85 -10.64
C LEU A 366 -1.30 -0.19 -10.50
N GLN A 367 -0.33 -0.69 -11.25
CA GLN A 367 1.08 -0.32 -11.15
C GLN A 367 1.76 -0.30 -12.51
N ALA A 368 2.80 0.52 -12.62
CA ALA A 368 3.68 0.57 -13.77
C ALA A 368 4.98 -0.20 -13.49
N HIS A 369 5.47 -0.95 -14.47
CA HIS A 369 6.70 -1.73 -14.39
C HIS A 369 7.78 -1.13 -15.29
N TYR A 370 8.98 -0.91 -14.75
CA TYR A 370 10.13 -0.30 -15.43
C TYR A 370 11.27 -1.32 -15.72
N PRO A 371 11.02 -2.45 -16.40
CA PRO A 371 12.04 -3.46 -16.59
C PRO A 371 13.16 -2.98 -17.52
N ASN A 372 14.35 -3.52 -17.29
CA ASN A 372 15.51 -3.37 -18.19
C ASN A 372 15.88 -1.92 -18.50
N PHE A 373 15.77 -1.51 -19.77
CA PHE A 373 16.18 -0.17 -20.20
C PHE A 373 15.16 0.91 -19.79
N ARG A 374 13.91 0.52 -19.50
CA ARG A 374 12.79 1.45 -19.28
C ARG A 374 13.03 2.35 -18.07
N LYS A 375 13.63 1.84 -17.00
CA LYS A 375 14.05 2.62 -15.83
C LYS A 375 15.07 3.74 -16.12
N TRP A 376 15.67 3.76 -17.31
CA TRP A 376 16.60 4.81 -17.74
C TRP A 376 16.03 5.70 -18.85
N THR A 377 14.93 5.27 -19.46
CA THR A 377 14.38 5.91 -20.66
C THR A 377 13.17 6.75 -20.32
N TYR A 378 12.35 6.30 -19.36
CA TYR A 378 11.08 6.93 -19.05
C TYR A 378 11.13 7.61 -17.68
N PRO A 379 10.59 8.83 -17.56
CA PRO A 379 10.60 9.55 -16.29
C PRO A 379 9.67 8.86 -15.28
N LEU A 380 10.11 8.81 -14.03
CA LEU A 380 9.33 8.26 -12.93
C LEU A 380 8.30 9.24 -12.37
N GLN A 381 8.68 10.53 -12.32
CA GLN A 381 7.93 11.56 -11.61
C GLN A 381 6.47 11.70 -12.04
N PRO A 382 6.08 11.64 -13.34
CA PRO A 382 4.68 11.80 -13.71
C PRO A 382 3.78 10.70 -13.16
N ILE A 383 4.25 9.45 -13.16
CA ILE A 383 3.51 8.31 -12.60
C ILE A 383 3.35 8.46 -11.09
N VAL A 384 4.44 8.79 -10.40
CA VAL A 384 4.43 9.02 -8.96
C VAL A 384 3.50 10.17 -8.58
N SER A 385 3.59 11.31 -9.28
CA SER A 385 2.69 12.46 -9.06
C SER A 385 1.22 12.10 -9.33
N HIS A 386 0.94 11.23 -10.31
CA HIS A 386 -0.42 10.76 -10.58
C HIS A 386 -0.99 9.97 -9.39
N ALA A 387 -0.22 9.01 -8.85
CA ALA A 387 -0.65 8.24 -7.69
C ALA A 387 -0.86 9.13 -6.45
N GLU A 388 0.04 10.08 -6.19
CA GLU A 388 -0.11 11.06 -5.09
C GLU A 388 -1.36 11.93 -5.25
N ASN A 389 -1.69 12.35 -6.49
CA ASN A 389 -2.92 13.10 -6.75
C ASN A 389 -4.17 12.26 -6.45
N ILE A 390 -4.15 10.96 -6.73
CA ILE A 390 -5.27 10.06 -6.37
C ILE A 390 -5.42 9.97 -4.85
N TYR A 391 -4.33 9.77 -4.10
CA TYR A 391 -4.37 9.79 -2.64
C TYR A 391 -4.92 11.11 -2.09
N ASN A 392 -4.40 12.24 -2.55
CA ASN A 392 -4.85 13.56 -2.08
C ASN A 392 -6.34 13.82 -2.40
N THR A 393 -6.81 13.38 -3.56
CA THR A 393 -8.23 13.47 -3.94
C THR A 393 -9.09 12.58 -3.06
N ALA A 394 -8.66 11.35 -2.78
CA ALA A 394 -9.35 10.43 -1.90
C ALA A 394 -9.47 10.98 -0.47
N ILE A 395 -8.40 11.58 0.06
CA ILE A 395 -8.39 12.24 1.38
C ILE A 395 -9.39 13.40 1.38
N GLY A 396 -9.39 14.24 0.33
CA GLY A 396 -10.38 15.32 0.18
C GLY A 396 -11.82 14.80 0.20
N ASN A 397 -12.11 13.75 -0.58
CA ASN A 397 -13.43 13.11 -0.60
C ASN A 397 -13.83 12.55 0.76
N ALA A 398 -12.88 11.95 1.50
CA ALA A 398 -13.12 11.45 2.86
C ALA A 398 -13.47 12.61 3.81
N LEU A 399 -12.71 13.70 3.78
CA LEU A 399 -12.96 14.88 4.60
C LEU A 399 -14.33 15.50 4.29
N ASP A 400 -14.68 15.63 3.00
CA ASP A 400 -15.98 16.14 2.56
C ASP A 400 -17.14 15.23 3.00
N ALA A 401 -16.89 13.92 3.09
CA ALA A 401 -17.82 12.93 3.63
C ALA A 401 -17.86 12.89 5.18
N GLY A 402 -17.06 13.72 5.87
CA GLY A 402 -16.97 13.73 7.34
C GLY A 402 -16.18 12.56 7.93
N LEU A 403 -15.36 11.89 7.11
CA LEU A 403 -14.49 10.78 7.50
C LEU A 403 -13.11 11.33 7.84
N VAL A 404 -12.91 11.69 9.10
CA VAL A 404 -11.65 12.32 9.53
C VAL A 404 -10.52 11.31 9.78
N ASN A 405 -10.86 10.01 9.85
CA ASN A 405 -9.93 8.89 10.05
C ASN A 405 -10.31 7.71 9.14
N SER A 406 -10.37 7.89 7.82
CA SER A 406 -10.43 6.73 6.92
C SER A 406 -9.07 6.05 6.88
N HIS A 407 -9.02 4.79 7.32
CA HIS A 407 -7.78 4.01 7.29
C HIS A 407 -7.28 3.78 5.86
N SER A 408 -8.21 3.77 4.90
CA SER A 408 -7.98 3.66 3.47
C SER A 408 -7.77 5.01 2.78
N GLU A 409 -7.60 6.10 3.53
CA GLU A 409 -7.44 7.46 3.01
C GLU A 409 -8.60 7.89 2.08
N GLY A 410 -9.77 7.25 2.16
CA GLY A 410 -10.93 7.53 1.31
C GLY A 410 -10.87 6.90 -0.08
N LEU A 411 -9.92 6.00 -0.34
CA LEU A 411 -9.76 5.35 -1.65
C LEU A 411 -11.02 4.57 -2.08
N GLU A 412 -11.80 4.07 -1.13
CA GLU A 412 -13.09 3.41 -1.33
C GLU A 412 -14.18 4.33 -1.91
N LEU A 413 -14.00 5.65 -1.77
CA LEU A 413 -14.89 6.66 -2.33
C LEU A 413 -14.56 6.97 -3.80
N MET A 414 -13.42 6.49 -4.30
CA MET A 414 -13.01 6.72 -5.69
C MET A 414 -13.78 5.82 -6.65
N ASP A 415 -14.12 6.32 -7.83
CA ASP A 415 -14.87 5.56 -8.85
C ASP A 415 -14.14 4.27 -9.26
N TRP A 416 -12.81 4.32 -9.34
CA TRP A 416 -11.95 3.19 -9.65
C TRP A 416 -12.03 2.05 -8.63
N TYR A 417 -12.30 2.35 -7.36
CA TYR A 417 -12.51 1.31 -6.35
C TYR A 417 -13.73 0.46 -6.68
N LYS A 418 -14.88 1.09 -6.97
CA LYS A 418 -16.12 0.37 -7.32
C LYS A 418 -15.99 -0.34 -8.67
N LYS A 419 -15.43 0.37 -9.65
CA LYS A 419 -15.23 -0.14 -11.01
C LYS A 419 -14.32 -1.37 -11.03
N SER A 420 -13.24 -1.35 -10.25
CA SER A 420 -12.30 -2.46 -10.24
C SER A 420 -12.92 -3.78 -9.80
N LYS A 421 -13.83 -3.74 -8.83
CA LYS A 421 -14.59 -4.92 -8.43
C LYS A 421 -15.44 -5.46 -9.57
N MET A 422 -16.17 -4.60 -10.28
CA MET A 422 -17.05 -5.02 -11.37
C MET A 422 -16.25 -5.67 -12.51
N VAL A 423 -15.20 -4.98 -12.97
CA VAL A 423 -14.35 -5.46 -14.07
C VAL A 423 -13.65 -6.77 -13.70
N ALA A 424 -13.15 -6.89 -12.46
CA ALA A 424 -12.51 -8.11 -12.02
C ALA A 424 -13.49 -9.28 -11.86
N ASP A 425 -14.68 -9.05 -11.29
CA ASP A 425 -15.73 -10.07 -11.18
C ASP A 425 -16.18 -10.57 -12.57
N ASP A 426 -16.32 -9.66 -13.54
CA ASP A 426 -16.61 -10.02 -14.94
C ASP A 426 -15.49 -10.83 -15.58
N TRP A 427 -14.25 -10.43 -15.35
CA TRP A 427 -13.09 -11.15 -15.86
C TRP A 427 -13.02 -12.57 -15.28
N TRP A 428 -13.18 -12.73 -13.96
CA TRP A 428 -13.14 -14.03 -13.29
C TRP A 428 -14.25 -14.98 -13.74
N ARG A 429 -15.42 -14.47 -14.15
CA ARG A 429 -16.49 -15.30 -14.74
C ARG A 429 -16.09 -15.96 -16.05
N MET A 430 -15.14 -15.38 -16.79
CA MET A 430 -14.70 -15.86 -18.10
C MET A 430 -13.28 -16.43 -18.09
N ALA A 431 -12.58 -16.33 -16.95
CA ALA A 431 -11.18 -16.71 -16.84
C ALA A 431 -10.96 -18.19 -17.14
N LYS A 432 -9.95 -18.46 -17.97
CA LYS A 432 -9.54 -19.82 -18.33
C LYS A 432 -8.30 -20.20 -17.55
N SER A 433 -8.33 -21.41 -17.02
CA SER A 433 -7.20 -22.02 -16.33
C SER A 433 -6.22 -22.63 -17.32
N GLY A 434 -4.96 -22.76 -16.95
CA GLY A 434 -3.94 -23.41 -17.77
C GLY A 434 -2.96 -22.41 -18.37
N ILE A 435 -1.97 -22.96 -19.07
CA ILE A 435 -0.88 -22.19 -19.70
C ILE A 435 -0.99 -22.16 -21.24
N ASP A 436 -2.12 -22.61 -21.77
CA ASP A 436 -2.36 -22.65 -23.21
C ASP A 436 -2.35 -21.24 -23.80
N GLY A 437 -1.53 -21.02 -24.83
CA GLY A 437 -1.37 -19.71 -25.46
C GLY A 437 -0.31 -18.81 -24.82
N ILE A 438 0.35 -19.25 -23.74
CA ILE A 438 1.49 -18.54 -23.15
C ILE A 438 2.78 -18.94 -23.88
N GLU A 439 3.49 -17.93 -24.37
CA GLU A 439 4.81 -18.13 -24.97
C GLU A 439 5.88 -18.13 -23.88
N PHE A 440 6.75 -19.13 -23.90
CA PHE A 440 7.90 -19.20 -23.00
C PHE A 440 9.16 -18.94 -23.80
N THR A 441 9.33 -17.69 -24.23
CA THR A 441 10.35 -17.23 -25.20
C THR A 441 11.80 -17.41 -24.74
N THR A 442 12.01 -17.78 -23.47
CA THR A 442 13.32 -18.08 -22.90
C THR A 442 13.76 -19.53 -23.10
N ILE A 443 12.89 -20.40 -23.64
CA ILE A 443 13.19 -21.82 -23.92
C ILE A 443 13.70 -21.98 -25.34
#